data_AF-A0A7S0QBD9-F1
#
_entry.id   AF-A0A7S0QBD9-F1
#
_cell.length_a   1.000
_cell.length_b   1.000
_cell.length_c   1.000
_cell.angle_alpha   90.00
_cell.angle_beta   90.00
_cell.angle_gamma   90.00
#
_symmetry.space_group_name_H-M   'P 1'
#
loop_
_entity.id
_entity.type
_entity.pdbx_description
1 polymer ?
#
loop_
_entity_poly.entity_id
_entity_poly.type
_entity_poly.pdbx_seq_one_letter_code
_entity_poly.pdbx_strand_id
1 'polypeptide(L)'
;EDLNDCFVSILHYEVKYEYEYLGNGSRVVITPLTERIFCSASQTLMACLASNFVGPPGCGKTESVQEFARVLGKCLFTLDLTFCYDYPSIDRVLAGLGTSGCWLLLDNVHQLQ
;
A
#
# COMPACT_ATOMS: atom_id res chain seq x y z
N GLU A 1 -8.48 -1.36 -30.98
CA GLU A 1 -7.17 -1.94 -30.64
C GLU A 1 -7.34 -2.58 -29.28
N ASP A 2 -7.18 -3.90 -29.19
CA ASP A 2 -7.34 -4.61 -27.94
C ASP A 2 -6.26 -4.11 -26.98
N LEU A 3 -6.67 -3.33 -25.98
CA LEU A 3 -5.79 -2.94 -24.88
C LEU A 3 -5.36 -4.23 -24.19
N ASN A 4 -4.10 -4.63 -24.39
CA ASN A 4 -3.50 -5.74 -23.66
C ASN A 4 -3.41 -5.34 -22.18
N ASP A 5 -4.50 -5.60 -21.45
CA ASP A 5 -4.56 -5.43 -20.01
C ASP A 5 -3.58 -6.37 -19.32
N CYS A 6 -2.87 -5.86 -18.31
CA CYS A 6 -1.89 -6.58 -17.52
C CYS A 6 -2.53 -6.99 -16.19
N PHE A 7 -2.37 -8.25 -15.83
CA PHE A 7 -2.86 -8.80 -14.59
C PHE A 7 -1.69 -9.32 -13.76
N VAL A 8 -1.74 -9.03 -12.46
CA VAL A 8 -0.80 -9.52 -11.46
C VAL A 8 -1.47 -10.66 -10.71
N SER A 9 -0.94 -11.87 -10.87
CA SER A 9 -1.45 -13.06 -10.18
C SER A 9 -0.67 -13.26 -8.87
N ILE A 10 -1.36 -13.22 -7.73
CA ILE A 10 -0.80 -13.46 -6.39
C ILE A 10 -1.62 -14.57 -5.73
N LEU A 11 -0.99 -15.71 -5.48
CA LEU A 11 -1.66 -16.91 -4.96
C LEU A 11 -2.85 -17.32 -5.86
N HIS A 12 -4.08 -17.29 -5.34
CA HIS A 12 -5.32 -17.65 -6.03
C HIS A 12 -6.11 -16.43 -6.52
N TYR A 13 -5.48 -15.26 -6.56
CA TYR A 13 -6.15 -14.00 -6.85
C TYR A 13 -5.42 -13.24 -7.96
N GLU A 14 -6.18 -12.71 -8.91
CA GLU A 14 -5.65 -11.90 -10.02
C GLU A 14 -6.14 -10.47 -9.88
N VAL A 15 -5.19 -9.53 -9.90
CA VAL A 15 -5.45 -8.09 -9.79
C VAL A 15 -5.08 -7.42 -11.09
N LYS A 16 -5.96 -6.57 -11.62
CA LYS A 16 -5.62 -5.69 -12.74
C LYS A 16 -4.55 -4.69 -12.31
N TYR A 17 -3.46 -4.60 -13.06
CA TYR A 17 -2.42 -3.59 -12.85
C TYR A 17 -3.00 -2.19 -13.11
N GLU A 18 -2.71 -1.20 -12.26
CA GLU A 18 -3.31 0.13 -12.36
C GLU A 18 -2.48 1.18 -13.11
N TYR A 19 -1.33 0.79 -13.65
CA TYR A 19 -0.56 1.61 -14.58
C TYR A 19 -0.09 2.96 -14.03
N GLU A 20 0.07 3.08 -12.71
CA GLU A 20 0.67 4.28 -12.13
C GLU A 20 2.12 4.46 -12.58
N TYR A 21 2.47 5.68 -12.97
CA TYR A 21 3.85 6.01 -13.29
C TYR A 21 4.70 6.11 -12.03
N LEU A 22 5.63 5.17 -11.86
CA LEU A 22 6.49 5.08 -10.67
C LEU A 22 7.85 5.79 -10.83
N GLY A 23 8.23 6.15 -12.05
CA GLY A 23 9.56 6.70 -12.36
C GLY A 23 10.73 5.75 -12.08
N ASN A 24 11.95 6.30 -12.04
CA ASN A 24 13.18 5.57 -11.71
C ASN A 24 13.50 5.68 -10.21
N GLY A 25 12.65 5.10 -9.36
CA GLY A 25 12.84 5.05 -7.92
C GLY A 25 13.63 3.80 -7.48
N SER A 26 14.30 3.90 -6.33
CA SER A 26 14.93 2.74 -5.69
C SER A 26 13.88 1.67 -5.36
N ARG A 27 14.21 0.40 -5.62
CA ARG A 27 13.35 -0.75 -5.32
C ARG A 27 13.86 -1.49 -4.09
N VAL A 28 12.94 -2.00 -3.29
CA VAL A 28 13.27 -2.83 -2.12
C VAL A 28 13.64 -4.23 -2.61
N VAL A 29 14.70 -4.81 -2.03
CA VAL A 29 15.08 -6.19 -2.32
C VAL A 29 14.00 -7.13 -1.79
N ILE A 30 13.43 -7.94 -2.69
CA ILE A 30 12.44 -8.94 -2.31
C ILE A 30 13.17 -10.08 -1.59
N THR A 31 12.75 -10.35 -0.36
CA THR A 31 13.24 -11.46 0.46
C THR A 31 12.06 -12.39 0.81
N PRO A 32 12.32 -13.63 1.29
CA PRO A 32 11.25 -14.52 1.74
C PRO A 32 10.36 -13.93 2.84
N LEU A 33 10.85 -12.95 3.62
CA LEU A 33 10.03 -12.22 4.60
C LEU A 33 9.07 -11.25 3.92
N THR A 34 9.55 -10.48 2.94
CA THR A 34 8.74 -9.54 2.14
C THR A 34 7.67 -10.28 1.33
N GLU A 35 7.99 -11.45 0.76
CA GLU A 35 7.00 -12.26 0.04
C GLU A 35 5.85 -12.71 0.95
N ARG A 36 6.13 -13.08 2.20
CA ARG A 36 5.08 -13.43 3.17
C ARG A 36 4.15 -12.25 3.46
N ILE A 37 4.71 -11.03 3.55
CA ILE A 37 3.95 -9.80 3.71
C ILE A 37 3.03 -9.60 2.50
N PHE A 38 3.52 -9.80 1.27
CA PHE A 38 2.73 -9.65 0.04
C PHE A 38 1.58 -10.67 -0.02
N CYS A 39 1.84 -11.93 0.34
CA CYS A 39 0.83 -12.98 0.42
C CYS A 39 -0.26 -12.66 1.46
N SER A 40 0.10 -12.12 2.62
CA SER A 40 -0.89 -11.71 3.62
C SER A 40 -1.69 -10.48 3.17
N ALA A 41 -1.01 -9.51 2.54
CA ALA A 41 -1.62 -8.28 2.05
C ALA A 41 -2.64 -8.57 0.94
N SER A 42 -2.31 -9.48 0.03
CA SER A 42 -3.21 -9.89 -1.06
C SER A 42 -4.48 -10.58 -0.53
N GLN A 43 -4.37 -11.41 0.51
CA GLN A 43 -5.54 -12.02 1.15
C GLN A 43 -6.46 -10.99 1.79
N THR A 44 -5.91 -10.02 2.54
CA THR A 44 -6.73 -8.95 3.11
C THR A 44 -7.35 -8.06 2.03
N LEU A 45 -6.63 -7.81 0.94
CA LEU A 45 -7.13 -7.03 -0.18
C LEU A 45 -8.28 -7.74 -0.89
N MET A 46 -8.18 -9.05 -1.10
CA MET A 46 -9.28 -9.87 -1.63
C MET A 46 -10.52 -9.82 -0.74
N ALA A 47 -10.34 -9.70 0.58
CA ALA A 47 -11.43 -9.55 1.55
C ALA A 47 -11.92 -8.10 1.72
N CYS A 48 -11.39 -7.14 0.96
CA CYS A 48 -11.64 -5.70 1.12
C CYS A 48 -11.37 -5.19 2.55
N LEU A 49 -10.36 -5.75 3.22
CA LEU A 49 -9.92 -5.37 4.56
C LEU A 49 -8.58 -4.62 4.50
N ALA A 50 -8.35 -3.77 5.50
CA ALA A 50 -7.04 -3.15 5.70
C ALA A 50 -6.03 -4.15 6.30
N SER A 51 -4.78 -4.10 5.84
CA SER A 51 -3.67 -4.87 6.42
C SER A 51 -2.96 -4.04 7.49
N ASN A 52 -2.61 -4.67 8.61
CA ASN A 52 -1.78 -4.04 9.64
C ASN A 52 -0.47 -4.82 9.82
N PHE A 53 0.66 -4.13 9.71
CA PHE A 53 1.99 -4.73 9.81
C PHE A 53 2.68 -4.28 11.10
N VAL A 54 2.90 -5.22 12.02
CA VAL A 54 3.47 -4.97 13.35
C VAL A 54 4.85 -5.59 13.47
N GLY A 55 5.75 -4.94 14.20
CA GLY A 55 7.14 -5.36 14.37
C GLY A 55 8.03 -4.25 14.94
N PRO A 56 9.32 -4.52 15.17
CA PRO A 56 10.27 -3.52 15.67
C PRO A 56 10.51 -2.36 14.68
N PRO A 57 11.02 -1.21 15.16
CA PRO A 57 11.47 -0.13 14.30
C PRO A 57 12.64 -0.60 13.41
N GLY A 58 12.71 -0.10 12.17
CA GLY A 58 13.77 -0.43 11.23
C GLY A 58 13.64 -1.78 10.51
N CYS A 59 12.52 -2.50 10.66
CA CYS A 59 12.27 -3.77 9.95
C CYS A 59 11.72 -3.61 8.52
N GLY A 60 11.75 -2.41 7.93
CA GLY A 60 11.38 -2.21 6.53
C GLY A 60 9.88 -2.35 6.23
N LYS A 61 8.99 -2.10 7.20
CA LYS A 61 7.54 -2.32 7.05
C LYS A 61 6.93 -1.36 6.04
N THR A 62 7.18 -0.07 6.23
CA THR A 62 6.70 1.02 5.37
C THR A 62 7.18 0.80 3.95
N GLU A 63 8.46 0.45 3.80
CA GLU A 63 9.12 0.17 2.53
C GLU A 63 8.54 -1.07 1.85
N SER A 64 8.20 -2.11 2.62
CA SER A 64 7.55 -3.33 2.08
C SER A 64 6.16 -3.01 1.54
N VAL A 65 5.35 -2.22 2.24
CA VAL A 65 4.00 -1.82 1.75
C VAL A 65 4.10 -0.93 0.52
N GLN A 66 5.06 0.00 0.50
CA GLN A 66 5.33 0.82 -0.67
C GLN A 66 5.74 -0.03 -1.88
N GLU A 67 6.59 -1.03 -1.69
CA GLU A 67 6.97 -1.93 -2.79
C GLU A 67 5.79 -2.78 -3.28
N PHE A 68 4.93 -3.23 -2.36
CA PHE A 68 3.70 -3.97 -2.74
C PHE A 68 2.78 -3.14 -3.63
N ALA A 69 2.55 -1.86 -3.29
CA ALA A 69 1.76 -0.95 -4.12
C ALA A 69 2.41 -0.72 -5.50
N ARG A 70 3.74 -0.58 -5.55
CA ARG A 70 4.49 -0.45 -6.82
C ARG A 70 4.38 -1.69 -7.71
N VAL A 71 4.38 -2.89 -7.13
CA VAL A 71 4.18 -4.15 -7.88
C VAL A 71 2.80 -4.20 -8.53
N LEU A 72 1.79 -3.65 -7.88
CA LEU A 72 0.41 -3.57 -8.40
C LEU A 72 0.15 -2.34 -9.28
N GLY A 73 1.12 -1.43 -9.38
CA GLY A 73 0.97 -0.19 -10.15
C GLY A 73 -0.06 0.74 -9.54
N LYS A 74 -0.19 0.71 -8.21
CA LYS A 74 -1.15 1.47 -7.40
C LYS A 74 -0.53 2.74 -6.83
N CYS A 75 -1.28 3.84 -6.84
CA CYS A 75 -0.93 5.05 -6.08
C CYS A 75 -0.93 4.72 -4.60
N LEU A 76 0.13 5.11 -3.88
CA LEU A 76 0.18 5.00 -2.43
C LEU A 76 0.58 6.34 -1.81
N PHE A 77 -0.31 6.91 -1.01
CA PHE A 77 -0.03 8.05 -0.15
C PHE A 77 0.40 7.56 1.23
N THR A 78 1.48 8.12 1.77
CA THR A 78 1.90 7.86 3.16
C THR A 78 1.56 9.07 4.01
N LEU A 79 0.78 8.87 5.07
CA LEU A 79 0.54 9.85 6.12
C LEU A 79 1.35 9.45 7.35
N ASP A 80 2.34 10.25 7.69
CA ASP A 80 3.07 10.11 8.95
C ASP A 80 2.30 10.80 10.06
N LEU A 81 1.79 10.05 11.04
CA LEU A 81 0.94 10.53 12.13
C LEU A 81 1.72 11.07 13.34
N THR A 82 3.04 11.23 13.23
CA THR A 82 3.85 11.91 14.26
C THR A 82 3.50 13.39 14.43
N PHE A 83 3.00 14.03 13.38
CA PHE A 83 2.55 15.41 13.42
C PHE A 83 1.14 15.49 14.02
N CYS A 84 0.84 16.55 14.77
CA CYS A 84 -0.53 16.83 15.19
C CYS A 84 -1.39 17.13 13.95
N TYR A 85 -2.13 16.14 13.46
CA TYR A 85 -3.14 16.37 12.44
C TYR A 85 -4.45 16.77 13.09
N ASP A 86 -4.99 17.88 12.62
CA ASP A 86 -6.37 18.25 12.95
C ASP A 86 -7.33 17.21 12.32
N TYR A 87 -8.35 16.78 13.07
CA TYR A 87 -9.39 15.88 12.57
C TYR A 87 -9.99 16.28 11.20
N PRO A 88 -10.28 17.57 10.92
CA PRO A 88 -10.79 17.99 9.61
C PRO A 88 -9.81 17.76 8.46
N SER A 89 -8.50 17.73 8.73
CA SER A 89 -7.48 17.48 7.73
C SER A 89 -7.46 16.01 7.32
N ILE A 90 -7.58 15.09 8.29
CA ILE A 90 -7.68 13.64 8.03
C ILE A 90 -8.95 13.33 7.23
N ASP A 91 -10.07 13.94 7.60
CA ASP A 91 -11.36 13.76 6.91
C ASP A 91 -11.27 14.14 5.42
N ARG A 92 -10.62 15.26 5.10
CA ARG A 92 -10.38 15.67 3.71
C ARG A 92 -9.52 14.67 2.93
N VAL A 93 -8.51 14.09 3.57
CA VAL A 93 -7.65 13.08 2.91
C VAL A 93 -8.45 11.80 2.64
N LEU A 94 -9.26 11.34 3.60
CA LEU A 94 -10.12 10.17 3.42
C LEU A 94 -11.18 10.39 2.34
N ALA A 95 -11.78 11.58 2.29
CA ALA A 95 -12.72 11.95 1.23
C ALA A 95 -12.03 11.92 -0.16
N GLY A 96 -10.81 12.44 -0.26
CA GLY A 96 -10.00 12.34 -1.48
C GLY A 96 -9.71 10.90 -1.89
N LEU A 97 -9.31 10.05 -0.93
CA LEU A 97 -8.99 8.63 -1.14
C LEU A 97 -10.19 7.87 -1.73
N GLY A 98 -11.38 8.10 -1.19
CA GLY A 98 -12.61 7.47 -1.66
C GLY A 98 -12.98 7.83 -3.10
N THR A 99 -12.58 9.02 -3.57
CA THR A 99 -12.84 9.47 -4.95
C THR A 99 -11.78 9.03 -5.94
N SER A 100 -10.51 8.94 -5.52
CA SER A 100 -9.40 8.64 -6.42
C SER A 100 -9.10 7.14 -6.55
N GLY A 101 -9.48 6.32 -5.57
CA GLY A 101 -9.16 4.89 -5.55
C GLY A 101 -7.70 4.59 -5.21
N CYS A 102 -6.93 5.60 -4.80
CA CYS A 102 -5.56 5.46 -4.33
C CYS A 102 -5.50 4.69 -3.01
N TRP A 103 -4.32 4.23 -2.62
CA TRP A 103 -4.09 3.61 -1.33
C TRP A 103 -3.50 4.59 -0.32
N LEU A 104 -3.77 4.32 0.95
CA LEU A 104 -3.29 5.10 2.07
C LEU A 104 -2.51 4.20 3.03
N LEU A 105 -1.27 4.57 3.32
CA LEU A 105 -0.44 4.01 4.36
C LEU A 105 -0.39 4.98 5.53
N LEU A 106 -0.82 4.53 6.70
CA LEU A 106 -0.72 5.27 7.95
C LEU A 106 0.55 4.82 8.67
N ASP A 107 1.53 5.72 8.80
CA ASP A 107 2.76 5.46 9.56
C ASP A 107 2.65 6.00 10.99
N ASN A 108 3.36 5.38 11.93
CA ASN A 108 3.43 5.78 13.34
C ASN A 108 2.07 5.85 14.10
N VAL A 109 1.09 5.01 13.73
CA VAL A 109 -0.25 4.95 14.37
C VAL A 109 -0.20 4.75 15.89
N HIS A 110 0.87 4.14 16.41
CA HIS A 110 1.07 3.90 17.85
C HIS A 110 1.14 5.19 18.70
N GLN A 111 1.33 6.36 18.09
CA GLN A 111 1.33 7.66 18.80
C GLN A 111 -0.06 8.29 18.96
N LEU A 112 -1.10 7.74 18.32
CA LEU A 112 -2.48 8.20 18.50
C LEU A 112 -3.17 7.63 19.75
N GLN A 113 -2.40 7.06 20.67
CA GLN A 113 -2.89 6.43 21.90
C GLN A 113 -2.97 7.41 23.07
#